data_AF-A0A933ZMH0-F1
#
_entry.id   AF-A0A933ZMH0-F1
#
_cell.length_a   1.000
_cell.length_b   1.000
_cell.length_c   1.000
_cell.angle_alpha   90.00
_cell.angle_beta   90.00
_cell.angle_gamma   90.00
#
_symmetry.space_group_name_H-M   'P 1'
#
loop_
_entity.id
_entity.type
_entity.pdbx_description
1 polymer ?
#
loop_
_entity_poly.entity_id
_entity_poly.type
_entity_poly.pdbx_seq_one_letter_code
_entity_poly.pdbx_strand_id
1 'polypeptide(L)'
;MQHYEPILAAMLRPIQIPPPANWQDFETLCHDLWRDVWQDDEAQKNGRSGQPQCGVDIFGRPGLGAEYAGVQCKGKDRLTAKRLTSAEMNAEVKKAKRFQPRLNALAFATTAPRDEGVQEAARKITAQLSKRTRFTLSVWSWDDISDELCKRPHVLQRHYPQFFQRVGLLRILALNVVEFDYMTHSCSEEDLFDFFGSPAVRALFSEELRLDMQAIVAELVLNASSHGGARWCSLRIENDRVTYRDDGGAFNPLNKARRKKGAKMGTGAGIPFIRYVLQAYAGKIRAGYQRDGDRNVIEFAFQERLAALTLAKNCKIWLRGSTCLAGRSMSSMSHVVLRKLSA
;
A
#
# COMPACT_ATOMS: atom_id res chain seq x y z
N MET A 1 -15.98 -22.89 -4.15
CA MET A 1 -15.77 -21.47 -3.84
C MET A 1 -15.53 -21.24 -2.33
N GLN A 2 -14.93 -22.20 -1.60
CA GLN A 2 -14.93 -22.21 -0.12
C GLN A 2 -13.55 -22.53 0.51
N HIS A 3 -12.47 -22.51 -0.27
CA HIS A 3 -11.11 -22.83 0.21
C HIS A 3 -10.10 -21.67 0.07
N TYR A 4 -10.56 -20.44 -0.19
CA TYR A 4 -9.68 -19.32 -0.56
C TYR A 4 -9.54 -18.21 0.50
N GLU A 5 -10.35 -18.24 1.57
CA GLU A 5 -10.21 -17.36 2.75
C GLU A 5 -8.85 -17.46 3.48
N PRO A 6 -8.21 -18.64 3.64
CA PRO A 6 -7.01 -18.74 4.49
C PRO A 6 -5.75 -18.12 3.87
N ILE A 7 -5.67 -18.00 2.54
CA ILE A 7 -4.44 -17.57 1.85
C ILE A 7 -4.36 -16.03 1.76
N LEU A 8 -5.48 -15.35 1.52
CA LEU A 8 -5.59 -13.88 1.67
C LEU A 8 -5.32 -13.44 3.13
N ALA A 9 -5.84 -14.20 4.10
CA ALA A 9 -5.60 -13.98 5.53
C ALA A 9 -4.18 -14.34 6.01
N ALA A 10 -3.41 -15.11 5.22
CA ALA A 10 -2.01 -15.45 5.54
C ALA A 10 -0.99 -14.51 4.88
N MET A 11 -1.33 -13.89 3.73
CA MET A 11 -0.45 -12.97 3.00
C MET A 11 -0.55 -11.53 3.50
N LEU A 12 -1.71 -11.15 4.03
CA LEU A 12 -1.81 -10.13 5.06
C LEU A 12 -1.64 -10.86 6.39
N ARG A 13 -0.41 -10.96 6.95
CA ARG A 13 -0.40 -10.93 8.43
C ARG A 13 -1.22 -9.70 8.77
N PRO A 14 -2.25 -9.78 9.62
CA PRO A 14 -3.05 -8.60 9.94
C PRO A 14 -2.01 -7.57 10.37
N ILE A 15 -1.87 -6.51 9.58
CA ILE A 15 -1.19 -5.32 10.08
C ILE A 15 -2.06 -5.00 11.28
N GLN A 16 -1.56 -5.35 12.47
CA GLN A 16 -2.23 -4.98 13.71
C GLN A 16 -1.99 -3.49 13.79
N ILE A 17 -2.86 -2.74 13.12
CA ILE A 17 -2.90 -1.29 13.21
C ILE A 17 -3.08 -1.02 14.70
N PRO A 18 -2.10 -0.42 15.38
CA PRO A 18 -2.28 -0.13 16.79
C PRO A 18 -3.33 0.99 16.90
N PRO A 19 -4.27 0.94 17.85
CA PRO A 19 -5.16 2.07 18.09
C PRO A 19 -4.34 3.33 18.41
N PRO A 20 -4.79 4.53 18.02
CA PRO A 20 -4.11 5.77 18.36
C PRO A 20 -3.90 5.90 19.87
N ALA A 21 -2.75 6.43 20.27
CA ALA A 21 -2.33 6.46 21.67
C ALA A 21 -3.11 7.47 22.52
N ASN A 22 -3.59 8.55 21.90
CA ASN A 22 -4.40 9.56 22.57
C ASN A 22 -5.76 9.72 21.88
N TRP A 23 -6.70 10.32 22.61
CA TRP A 23 -8.09 10.41 22.16
C TRP A 23 -8.27 11.41 21.02
N GLN A 24 -7.45 12.47 20.95
CA GLN A 24 -7.52 13.48 19.89
C GLN A 24 -7.13 12.91 18.52
N ASP A 25 -6.09 12.07 18.48
CA ASP A 25 -5.67 11.37 17.28
C ASP A 25 -6.73 10.36 16.84
N PHE A 26 -7.34 9.64 17.79
CA PHE A 26 -8.44 8.73 17.49
C PHE A 26 -9.67 9.44 16.91
N GLU A 27 -10.06 10.60 17.45
CA GLU A 27 -11.15 11.40 16.89
C GLU A 27 -10.80 11.92 15.50
N THR A 28 -9.56 12.34 15.27
CA THR A 28 -9.10 12.80 13.94
C THR A 28 -9.10 11.66 12.92
N LEU A 29 -8.66 10.46 13.32
CA LEU A 29 -8.75 9.26 12.50
C LEU A 29 -10.19 8.90 12.15
N CYS A 30 -11.09 8.93 13.14
CA CYS A 30 -12.50 8.67 12.89
C CYS A 30 -13.12 9.73 11.97
N HIS A 31 -12.73 10.99 12.09
CA HIS A 31 -13.23 12.06 11.22
C HIS A 31 -12.88 11.80 9.75
N ASP A 32 -11.59 11.53 9.47
CA ASP A 32 -11.15 11.23 8.10
C ASP A 32 -11.76 9.90 7.58
N LEU A 33 -11.88 8.87 8.44
CA LEU A 33 -12.49 7.60 8.06
C LEU A 33 -13.97 7.76 7.70
N TRP A 34 -14.76 8.44 8.54
CA TRP A 34 -16.19 8.57 8.30
C TRP A 34 -16.52 9.55 7.17
N ARG A 35 -15.68 10.55 6.92
CA ARG A 35 -15.74 11.36 5.68
C ARG A 35 -15.72 10.48 4.44
N ASP A 36 -14.81 9.51 4.38
CA ASP A 36 -14.68 8.60 3.24
C ASP A 36 -15.76 7.49 3.23
N VAL A 37 -16.10 6.90 4.39
CA VAL A 37 -17.19 5.91 4.53
C VAL A 37 -18.53 6.51 4.08
N TRP A 38 -18.80 7.76 4.43
CA TRP A 38 -20.03 8.46 4.03
C TRP A 38 -19.96 9.09 2.65
N GLN A 39 -18.79 9.17 2.02
CA GLN A 39 -18.57 9.96 0.81
C GLN A 39 -19.07 11.40 0.98
N ASP A 40 -18.75 12.01 2.12
CA ASP A 40 -19.18 13.35 2.51
C ASP A 40 -17.96 14.17 2.94
N ASP A 41 -17.37 14.90 1.99
CA ASP A 41 -16.23 15.80 2.23
C ASP A 41 -16.56 16.90 3.25
N GLU A 42 -17.85 17.23 3.41
CA GLU A 42 -18.35 18.23 4.35
C GLU A 42 -18.64 17.66 5.75
N ALA A 43 -18.34 16.37 6.00
CA ALA A 43 -18.39 15.81 7.34
C ALA A 43 -17.44 16.58 8.27
N GLN A 44 -17.89 16.86 9.49
CA GLN A 44 -17.22 17.76 10.43
C GLN A 44 -17.13 17.17 11.82
N LYS A 45 -16.06 17.55 12.54
CA LYS A 45 -15.99 17.42 13.99
C LYS A 45 -16.94 18.42 14.64
N ASN A 46 -17.67 17.98 15.66
CA ASN A 46 -18.71 18.76 16.31
C ASN A 46 -18.16 19.54 17.51
N GLY A 47 -17.99 20.85 17.37
CA GLY A 47 -17.61 21.72 18.49
C GLY A 47 -16.22 21.45 19.09
N ARG A 48 -15.91 22.10 20.23
CA ARG A 48 -14.66 21.93 20.97
C ARG A 48 -14.89 21.24 22.31
N SER A 49 -13.84 20.61 22.85
CA SER A 49 -13.86 20.02 24.19
C SER A 49 -14.38 21.01 25.24
N GLY A 50 -15.35 20.58 26.06
CA GLY A 50 -16.03 21.40 27.05
C GLY A 50 -17.35 22.05 26.58
N GLN A 51 -17.68 21.99 25.28
CA GLN A 51 -18.98 22.43 24.79
C GLN A 51 -20.04 21.31 24.90
N PRO A 52 -21.34 21.66 25.06
CA PRO A 52 -22.42 20.68 24.96
C PRO A 52 -22.53 20.09 23.54
N GLN A 53 -21.85 18.98 23.27
CA GLN A 53 -21.80 18.34 21.94
C GLN A 53 -22.94 17.33 21.69
N CYS A 54 -23.95 17.28 22.55
CA CYS A 54 -25.04 16.28 22.50
C CYS A 54 -24.56 14.81 22.41
N GLY A 55 -23.33 14.51 22.82
CA GLY A 55 -22.78 13.15 22.69
C GLY A 55 -22.58 12.74 21.21
N VAL A 56 -22.14 13.69 20.37
CA VAL A 56 -21.79 13.48 18.97
C VAL A 56 -20.48 14.22 18.73
N ASP A 57 -19.41 13.51 18.38
CA ASP A 57 -18.09 14.11 18.16
C ASP A 57 -17.87 14.42 16.67
N ILE A 58 -18.47 13.65 15.76
CA ILE A 58 -18.41 13.86 14.31
C ILE A 58 -19.82 13.75 13.75
N PHE A 59 -20.17 14.58 12.77
CA PHE A 59 -21.44 14.49 12.05
C PHE A 59 -21.23 14.69 10.55
N GLY A 60 -22.16 14.15 9.77
CA GLY A 60 -22.16 14.25 8.31
C GLY A 60 -23.44 13.67 7.71
N ARG A 61 -23.45 13.53 6.39
CA ARG A 61 -24.58 13.07 5.58
C ARG A 61 -24.16 11.86 4.74
N PRO A 62 -24.46 10.63 5.18
CA PRO A 62 -24.15 9.43 4.42
C PRO A 62 -24.67 9.50 2.97
N GLY A 63 -23.78 9.32 2.00
CA GLY A 63 -24.09 9.39 0.57
C GLY A 63 -24.63 10.74 0.11
N LEU A 64 -24.29 11.83 0.81
CA LEU A 64 -24.84 13.19 0.60
C LEU A 64 -26.38 13.25 0.68
N GLY A 65 -26.99 12.30 1.38
CA GLY A 65 -28.44 12.26 1.59
C GLY A 65 -28.95 13.41 2.47
N ALA A 66 -30.27 13.51 2.60
CA ALA A 66 -30.90 14.53 3.44
C ALA A 66 -30.76 14.28 4.95
N GLU A 67 -30.39 13.06 5.35
CA GLU A 67 -30.37 12.62 6.74
C GLU A 67 -28.97 12.77 7.33
N TYR A 68 -28.89 13.26 8.58
CA TYR A 68 -27.64 13.34 9.30
C TYR A 68 -27.34 12.05 10.06
N ALA A 69 -26.06 11.69 10.10
CA ALA A 69 -25.52 10.65 10.96
C ALA A 69 -24.44 11.25 11.88
N GLY A 70 -24.26 10.62 13.05
CA GLY A 70 -23.26 11.00 14.02
C GLY A 70 -22.32 9.85 14.38
N VAL A 71 -21.12 10.21 14.80
CA VAL A 71 -20.16 9.31 15.45
C VAL A 71 -19.84 9.85 16.83
N GLN A 72 -19.87 8.99 17.83
CA GLN A 72 -19.27 9.23 19.14
C GLN A 72 -18.00 8.37 19.24
N CYS A 73 -16.87 9.03 19.36
CA CYS A 73 -15.57 8.45 19.63
C CYS A 73 -15.45 8.18 21.14
N LYS A 74 -15.03 6.97 21.49
CA LYS A 74 -14.67 6.58 22.85
C LYS A 74 -13.25 5.99 22.81
N GLY A 75 -12.26 6.85 23.01
CA GLY A 75 -10.89 6.42 23.25
C GLY A 75 -10.81 5.78 24.63
N LYS A 76 -10.55 4.48 24.71
CA LYS A 76 -10.19 3.87 25.99
C LYS A 76 -8.70 4.04 26.19
N ASP A 77 -8.34 4.75 27.25
CA ASP A 77 -6.98 4.67 27.78
C ASP A 77 -6.70 3.19 28.09
N ARG A 78 -5.61 2.65 27.54
CA ARG A 78 -5.19 1.25 27.71
C ARG A 78 -5.16 0.83 29.17
N LEU A 79 -5.00 1.79 30.09
CA LEU A 79 -4.91 1.60 31.53
C LEU A 79 -6.26 1.40 32.23
N THR A 80 -7.39 1.83 31.66
CA THR A 80 -8.68 1.84 32.39
C THR A 80 -9.66 0.76 31.96
N ALA A 81 -9.46 0.09 30.82
CA ALA A 81 -10.17 -1.12 30.35
C ALA A 81 -11.70 -1.17 30.56
N LYS A 82 -12.38 -0.06 30.81
CA LYS A 82 -13.81 -0.06 31.16
C LYS A 82 -14.62 -0.42 29.92
N ARG A 83 -15.33 -1.55 29.98
CA ARG A 83 -16.24 -2.02 28.91
C ARG A 83 -17.33 -0.97 28.68
N LEU A 84 -17.69 -0.73 27.41
CA LEU A 84 -18.80 0.18 27.09
C LEU A 84 -20.09 -0.48 27.59
N THR A 85 -20.81 0.14 28.51
CA THR A 85 -22.00 -0.47 29.12
C THR A 85 -23.27 -0.09 28.37
N SER A 86 -24.32 -0.93 28.47
CA SER A 86 -25.65 -0.61 27.96
C SER A 86 -26.22 0.67 28.57
N ALA A 87 -25.91 0.97 29.83
CA ALA A 87 -26.35 2.18 30.51
C ALA A 87 -25.70 3.44 29.90
N GLU A 88 -24.39 3.40 29.66
CA GLU A 88 -23.67 4.47 28.97
C GLU A 88 -24.18 4.68 27.55
N MET A 89 -24.35 3.60 26.77
CA MET A 89 -24.90 3.70 25.41
C MET A 89 -26.29 4.35 25.41
N ASN A 90 -27.18 3.95 26.33
CA ASN A 90 -28.50 4.57 26.45
C ASN A 90 -28.43 6.05 26.85
N ALA A 91 -27.51 6.42 27.74
CA ALA A 91 -27.32 7.81 28.15
C ALA A 91 -26.87 8.67 26.97
N GLU A 92 -25.88 8.21 26.21
CA GLU A 92 -25.36 8.93 25.05
C GLU A 92 -26.38 8.99 23.90
N VAL A 93 -27.12 7.91 23.63
CA VAL A 93 -28.24 7.94 22.65
C VAL A 93 -29.30 8.98 23.05
N LYS A 94 -29.64 9.10 24.34
CA LYS A 94 -30.57 10.13 24.81
C LYS A 94 -30.04 11.54 24.56
N LYS A 95 -28.72 11.76 24.62
CA LYS A 95 -28.10 13.05 24.26
C LYS A 95 -28.15 13.27 22.75
N ALA A 96 -27.75 12.27 21.96
CA ALA A 96 -27.67 12.36 20.50
C ALA A 96 -29.02 12.63 19.84
N LYS A 97 -30.12 12.12 20.42
CA LYS A 97 -31.49 12.44 19.98
C LYS A 97 -31.87 13.93 20.06
N ARG A 98 -31.12 14.73 20.82
CA ARG A 98 -31.30 16.19 20.92
C ARG A 98 -30.45 16.96 19.92
N PHE A 99 -29.57 16.28 19.17
CA PHE A 99 -28.78 16.90 18.12
C PHE A 99 -29.70 17.48 17.04
N GLN A 100 -29.35 18.66 16.53
CA GLN A 100 -30.13 19.40 15.54
C GLN A 100 -29.22 19.81 14.37
N PRO A 101 -29.62 19.54 13.11
CA PRO A 101 -30.82 18.78 12.68
C PRO A 101 -30.79 17.31 13.14
N ARG A 102 -31.96 16.68 13.31
CA ARG A 102 -32.06 15.33 13.90
C ARG A 102 -31.17 14.30 13.19
N LEU A 103 -30.51 13.46 13.98
CA LEU A 103 -29.77 12.30 13.49
C LEU A 103 -30.69 11.11 13.23
N ASN A 104 -30.38 10.35 12.19
CA ASN A 104 -31.01 9.06 11.89
C ASN A 104 -30.12 7.87 12.26
N ALA A 105 -28.83 8.07 12.42
CA ALA A 105 -27.91 7.03 12.84
C ALA A 105 -26.87 7.59 13.81
N LEU A 106 -26.45 6.75 14.76
CA LEU A 106 -25.31 7.01 15.62
C LEU A 106 -24.37 5.79 15.59
N ALA A 107 -23.09 6.03 15.38
CA ALA A 107 -22.04 5.02 15.54
C ALA A 107 -21.21 5.32 16.79
N PHE A 108 -21.01 4.31 17.65
CA PHE A 108 -19.97 4.36 18.68
C PHE A 108 -18.68 3.78 18.12
N ALA A 109 -17.67 4.62 17.92
CA ALA A 109 -16.33 4.21 17.54
C ALA A 109 -15.48 4.02 18.80
N THR A 110 -14.82 2.86 18.96
CA THR A 110 -14.02 2.56 20.16
C THR A 110 -12.69 1.91 19.81
N THR A 111 -11.63 2.25 20.54
CA THR A 111 -10.31 1.59 20.46
C THR A 111 -10.27 0.22 21.13
N ALA A 112 -11.39 -0.21 21.74
CA ALA A 112 -11.52 -1.54 22.34
C ALA A 112 -11.74 -2.63 21.29
N PRO A 113 -11.26 -3.87 21.55
CA PRO A 113 -11.58 -5.03 20.72
C PRO A 113 -13.08 -5.30 20.62
N ARG A 114 -13.47 -6.10 19.63
CA ARG A 114 -14.83 -6.58 19.44
C ARG A 114 -15.32 -7.31 20.68
N ASP A 115 -16.56 -7.00 21.07
CA ASP A 115 -17.16 -7.53 22.30
C ASP A 115 -18.62 -7.89 22.05
N GLU A 116 -18.94 -9.18 22.26
CA GLU A 116 -20.27 -9.74 21.98
C GLU A 116 -21.37 -9.03 22.78
N GLY A 117 -21.16 -8.77 24.06
CA GLY A 117 -22.17 -8.14 24.91
C GLY A 117 -22.40 -6.67 24.56
N VAL A 118 -21.37 -5.94 24.15
CA VAL A 118 -21.50 -4.57 23.64
C VAL A 118 -22.30 -4.56 22.34
N GLN A 119 -21.98 -5.46 21.41
CA GLN A 119 -22.70 -5.55 20.14
C GLN A 119 -24.16 -6.00 20.35
N GLU A 120 -24.41 -6.98 21.21
CA GLU A 120 -25.75 -7.43 21.56
C GLU A 120 -26.57 -6.30 22.20
N ALA A 121 -25.97 -5.55 23.13
CA ALA A 121 -26.61 -4.39 23.74
C ALA A 121 -26.99 -3.33 22.69
N ALA A 122 -26.09 -3.01 21.75
CA ALA A 122 -26.38 -2.08 20.66
C ALA A 122 -27.53 -2.59 19.78
N ARG A 123 -27.55 -3.88 19.41
CA ARG A 123 -28.65 -4.50 18.65
C ARG A 123 -29.99 -4.40 19.41
N LYS A 124 -30.01 -4.69 20.72
CA LYS A 124 -31.21 -4.58 21.56
C LYS A 124 -31.71 -3.14 21.66
N ILE A 125 -30.81 -2.16 21.84
CA ILE A 125 -31.16 -0.73 21.87
C ILE A 125 -31.75 -0.31 20.53
N THR A 126 -31.10 -0.65 19.41
CA THR A 126 -31.62 -0.37 18.06
C THR A 126 -33.02 -0.97 17.87
N ALA A 127 -33.20 -2.25 18.18
CA ALA A 127 -34.50 -2.92 18.04
C ALA A 127 -35.61 -2.26 18.89
N GLN A 128 -35.29 -1.72 20.07
CA GLN A 128 -36.23 -0.97 20.88
C GLN A 128 -36.56 0.41 20.28
N LEU A 129 -35.56 1.10 19.72
CA LEU A 129 -35.71 2.40 19.09
C LEU A 129 -36.49 2.35 17.77
N SER A 130 -36.24 1.32 16.96
CA SER A 130 -36.90 1.10 15.66
C SER A 130 -38.41 0.98 15.76
N LYS A 131 -38.96 0.61 16.93
CA LYS A 131 -40.41 0.59 17.18
C LYS A 131 -41.07 1.97 17.17
N ARG A 132 -40.29 3.05 17.33
CA ARG A 132 -40.80 4.42 17.50
C ARG A 132 -40.14 5.44 16.57
N THR A 133 -38.94 5.15 16.09
CA THR A 133 -38.11 6.09 15.30
C THR A 133 -37.27 5.33 14.28
N ARG A 134 -36.86 5.99 13.19
CA ARG A 134 -35.86 5.44 12.25
C ARG A 134 -34.42 5.47 12.76
N PHE A 135 -34.21 5.89 14.01
CA PHE A 135 -32.89 6.01 14.63
C PHE A 135 -32.21 4.65 14.81
N THR A 136 -31.01 4.48 14.25
CA THR A 136 -30.20 3.26 14.38
C THR A 136 -28.95 3.50 15.22
N LEU A 137 -28.51 2.47 15.93
CA LEU A 137 -27.26 2.46 16.69
C LEU A 137 -26.36 1.33 16.19
N SER A 138 -25.10 1.67 15.90
CA SER A 138 -24.04 0.70 15.61
C SER A 138 -22.84 0.91 16.53
N VAL A 139 -22.06 -0.14 16.76
CA VAL A 139 -20.77 -0.07 17.46
C VAL A 139 -19.70 -0.55 16.50
N TRP A 140 -18.63 0.24 16.39
CA TRP A 140 -17.43 -0.02 15.61
C TRP A 140 -16.28 -0.23 16.59
N SER A 141 -15.91 -1.48 16.78
CA SER A 141 -14.73 -1.86 17.55
C SER A 141 -13.45 -1.49 16.81
N TRP A 142 -12.31 -1.58 17.50
CA TRP A 142 -11.03 -1.33 16.86
C TRP A 142 -10.76 -2.31 15.72
N ASP A 143 -11.22 -3.55 15.85
CA ASP A 143 -11.12 -4.56 14.79
C ASP A 143 -11.93 -4.12 13.55
N ASP A 144 -13.17 -3.64 13.75
CA ASP A 144 -14.02 -3.16 12.65
C ASP A 144 -13.42 -1.90 11.96
N ILE A 145 -12.87 -0.98 12.75
CA ILE A 145 -12.20 0.23 12.25
C ILE A 145 -10.94 -0.15 11.47
N SER A 146 -10.14 -1.08 11.99
CA SER A 146 -8.91 -1.55 11.34
C SER A 146 -9.21 -2.21 9.99
N ASP A 147 -10.22 -3.08 9.94
CA ASP A 147 -10.68 -3.71 8.70
C ASP A 147 -11.10 -2.66 7.65
N GLU A 148 -11.77 -1.59 8.09
CA GLU A 148 -12.25 -0.54 7.20
C GLU A 148 -11.13 0.41 6.73
N LEU A 149 -10.11 0.64 7.56
CA LEU A 149 -8.88 1.37 7.20
C LEU A 149 -8.07 0.60 6.15
N CYS A 150 -7.98 -0.73 6.24
CA CYS A 150 -7.31 -1.56 5.24
C CYS A 150 -7.94 -1.42 3.83
N LYS A 151 -9.24 -1.12 3.76
CA LYS A 151 -9.94 -0.84 2.48
C LYS A 151 -9.70 0.59 1.97
N ARG A 152 -9.07 1.46 2.77
CA ARG A 152 -8.88 2.90 2.49
C ARG A 152 -7.41 3.30 2.66
N PRO A 153 -6.56 2.96 1.69
CA PRO A 153 -5.11 3.21 1.78
C PRO A 153 -4.76 4.68 2.02
N HIS A 154 -5.53 5.63 1.50
CA HIS A 154 -5.25 7.06 1.66
C HIS A 154 -5.49 7.54 3.11
N VAL A 155 -6.53 7.05 3.79
CA VAL A 155 -6.78 7.35 5.22
C VAL A 155 -5.71 6.65 6.07
N LEU A 156 -5.44 5.37 5.79
CA LEU A 156 -4.44 4.60 6.50
C LEU A 156 -3.04 5.23 6.39
N GLN A 157 -2.66 5.74 5.21
CA GLN A 157 -1.40 6.42 4.97
C GLN A 157 -1.26 7.72 5.76
N ARG A 158 -2.32 8.51 5.86
CA ARG A 158 -2.33 9.77 6.59
C ARG A 158 -2.11 9.58 8.09
N HIS A 159 -2.74 8.56 8.66
CA HIS A 159 -2.74 8.33 10.12
C HIS A 159 -1.66 7.36 10.59
N TYR A 160 -1.22 6.46 9.72
CA TYR A 160 -0.17 5.49 10.01
C TYR A 160 0.93 5.52 8.96
N PRO A 161 1.56 6.69 8.71
CA PRO A 161 2.59 6.82 7.67
C PRO A 161 3.75 5.86 7.88
N GLN A 162 4.01 5.39 9.10
CA GLN A 162 5.03 4.38 9.41
C GLN A 162 4.80 3.02 8.71
N PHE A 163 3.55 2.67 8.39
CA PHE A 163 3.27 1.50 7.54
C PHE A 163 3.63 1.74 6.07
N PHE A 164 3.91 2.99 5.71
CA PHE A 164 4.27 3.46 4.37
C PHE A 164 5.69 4.07 4.34
N GLN A 165 6.40 4.09 5.47
CA GLN A 165 7.79 4.61 5.56
C GLN A 165 8.86 3.64 5.07
N ARG A 166 8.47 2.54 4.41
CA ARG A 166 9.34 1.77 3.52
C ARG A 166 8.69 1.70 2.15
N VAL A 167 8.70 2.89 1.57
CA VAL A 167 8.55 3.31 0.17
C VAL A 167 8.01 2.26 -0.80
N GLY A 168 6.69 2.19 -0.81
CA GLY A 168 5.90 1.77 -1.97
C GLY A 168 4.61 1.08 -1.56
N LEU A 169 3.52 1.43 -2.23
CA LEU A 169 2.22 0.85 -1.95
C LEU A 169 2.07 -0.44 -2.74
N LEU A 170 2.39 -1.56 -2.10
CA LEU A 170 2.05 -2.87 -2.63
C LEU A 170 0.53 -3.05 -2.66
N ARG A 171 -0.06 -3.12 -3.84
CA ARG A 171 -1.46 -3.41 -4.09
C ARG A 171 -1.59 -4.77 -4.74
N ILE A 172 -2.37 -5.66 -4.14
CA ILE A 172 -2.78 -6.91 -4.80
C ILE A 172 -4.09 -6.58 -5.52
N LEU A 173 -4.03 -6.37 -6.83
CA LEU A 173 -5.18 -5.93 -7.63
C LEU A 173 -6.10 -7.10 -8.01
N ALA A 174 -5.53 -8.30 -8.17
CA ALA A 174 -6.23 -9.54 -8.48
C ALA A 174 -5.33 -10.75 -8.17
N LEU A 175 -5.85 -11.98 -8.33
CA LEU A 175 -5.05 -13.21 -8.29
C LEU A 175 -3.85 -13.08 -9.23
N ASN A 176 -2.64 -13.11 -8.66
CA ASN A 176 -1.36 -12.97 -9.35
C ASN A 176 -1.15 -11.65 -10.09
N VAL A 177 -1.86 -10.59 -9.70
CA VAL A 177 -1.60 -9.23 -10.19
C VAL A 177 -1.21 -8.37 -9.01
N VAL A 178 0.05 -7.97 -8.99
CA VAL A 178 0.65 -7.10 -7.98
C VAL A 178 1.02 -5.79 -8.64
N GLU A 179 0.66 -4.68 -8.03
CA GLU A 179 1.08 -3.35 -8.42
C GLU A 179 1.84 -2.70 -7.26
N PHE A 180 2.87 -1.96 -7.57
CA PHE A 180 3.75 -1.32 -6.61
C PHE A 180 4.04 0.10 -7.09
N ASP A 181 3.32 1.05 -6.50
CA ASP A 181 3.50 2.47 -6.74
C ASP A 181 4.49 3.04 -5.74
N TYR A 182 5.46 3.83 -6.20
CA TYR A 182 6.41 4.48 -5.29
C TYR A 182 6.89 5.84 -5.82
N MET A 183 7.29 6.68 -4.86
CA MET A 183 7.80 8.03 -5.12
C MET A 183 9.32 7.99 -5.28
N THR A 184 9.86 8.51 -6.37
CA THR A 184 11.29 8.42 -6.71
C THR A 184 12.21 9.15 -5.75
N HIS A 185 11.74 10.24 -5.14
CA HIS A 185 12.50 11.03 -4.16
C HIS A 185 12.64 10.35 -2.79
N SER A 186 11.91 9.25 -2.58
CA SER A 186 11.95 8.49 -1.34
C SER A 186 12.51 7.09 -1.54
N CYS A 187 12.59 6.57 -2.77
CA CYS A 187 12.89 5.16 -3.04
C CYS A 187 14.40 4.90 -3.09
N SER A 188 14.84 4.01 -2.20
CA SER A 188 16.19 3.46 -2.15
C SER A 188 16.29 2.13 -2.91
N GLU A 189 17.51 1.70 -3.21
CA GLU A 189 17.78 0.35 -3.75
C GLU A 189 17.31 -0.75 -2.78
N GLU A 190 17.34 -0.49 -1.47
CA GLU A 190 16.85 -1.41 -0.44
C GLU A 190 15.33 -1.61 -0.52
N ASP A 191 14.56 -0.58 -0.88
CA ASP A 191 13.09 -0.70 -1.00
C ASP A 191 12.71 -1.64 -2.16
N LEU A 192 13.43 -1.56 -3.28
CA LEU A 192 13.26 -2.48 -4.40
C LEU A 192 13.69 -3.90 -4.01
N PHE A 193 14.78 -4.04 -3.25
CA PHE A 193 15.21 -5.33 -2.74
C PHE A 193 14.15 -5.98 -1.84
N ASP A 194 13.57 -5.22 -0.91
CA ASP A 194 12.52 -5.67 0.00
C ASP A 194 11.24 -6.05 -0.77
N PHE A 195 10.83 -5.23 -1.75
CA PHE A 195 9.68 -5.51 -2.61
C PHE A 195 9.84 -6.83 -3.37
N PHE A 196 10.95 -7.01 -4.09
CA PHE A 196 11.24 -8.25 -4.81
C PHE A 196 11.50 -9.43 -3.87
N GLY A 197 11.88 -9.17 -2.62
CA GLY A 197 12.03 -10.16 -1.55
C GLY A 197 10.71 -10.58 -0.88
N SER A 198 9.62 -9.83 -1.12
CA SER A 198 8.34 -10.10 -0.48
C SER A 198 7.78 -11.48 -0.88
N PRO A 199 7.11 -12.21 0.04
CA PRO A 199 6.53 -13.51 -0.28
C PRO A 199 5.56 -13.48 -1.47
N ALA A 200 4.79 -12.39 -1.61
CA ALA A 200 3.85 -12.19 -2.71
C ALA A 200 4.56 -12.13 -4.08
N VAL A 201 5.63 -11.34 -4.18
CA VAL A 201 6.40 -11.23 -5.43
C VAL A 201 7.21 -12.50 -5.69
N ARG A 202 7.79 -13.12 -4.65
CA ARG A 202 8.52 -14.39 -4.78
C ARG A 202 7.65 -15.51 -5.35
N ALA A 203 6.36 -15.55 -5.03
CA ALA A 203 5.44 -16.54 -5.56
C ALA A 203 5.14 -16.39 -7.06
N LEU A 204 5.41 -15.20 -7.64
CA LEU A 204 5.12 -14.90 -9.05
C LEU A 204 6.28 -15.23 -9.97
N PHE A 205 7.51 -15.32 -9.48
CA PHE A 205 8.72 -15.50 -10.29
C PHE A 205 9.48 -16.78 -9.97
N SER A 206 10.20 -17.31 -10.95
CA SER A 206 11.38 -18.12 -10.65
C SER A 206 12.46 -17.26 -9.98
N GLU A 207 13.32 -17.87 -9.16
CA GLU A 207 14.34 -17.10 -8.43
C GLU A 207 15.28 -16.32 -9.35
N GLU A 208 15.70 -16.96 -10.45
CA GLU A 208 16.58 -16.38 -11.47
C GLU A 208 15.94 -15.15 -12.13
N LEU A 209 14.72 -15.29 -12.65
CA LEU A 209 14.01 -14.21 -13.32
C LEU A 209 13.69 -13.06 -12.37
N ARG A 210 13.41 -13.36 -11.11
CA ARG A 210 13.13 -12.35 -10.07
C ARG A 210 14.32 -11.43 -9.86
N LEU A 211 15.53 -11.98 -9.73
CA LEU A 211 16.75 -11.20 -9.52
C LEU A 211 17.09 -10.36 -10.75
N ASP A 212 16.90 -10.92 -11.95
CA ASP A 212 17.09 -10.20 -13.21
C ASP A 212 16.10 -9.05 -13.38
N MET A 213 14.81 -9.27 -13.05
CA MET A 213 13.79 -8.22 -13.08
C MET A 213 14.04 -7.15 -12.02
N GLN A 214 14.49 -7.52 -10.82
CA GLN A 214 14.88 -6.57 -9.79
C GLN A 214 15.98 -5.63 -10.29
N ALA A 215 17.01 -6.18 -10.91
CA ALA A 215 18.12 -5.40 -11.45
C ALA A 215 17.68 -4.50 -12.63
N ILE A 216 16.84 -5.00 -13.54
CA ILE A 216 16.26 -4.17 -14.61
C ILE A 216 15.46 -3.00 -14.02
N VAL A 217 14.56 -3.29 -13.08
CA VAL A 217 13.71 -2.25 -12.49
C VAL A 217 14.55 -1.21 -11.77
N ALA A 218 15.56 -1.61 -10.98
CA ALA A 218 16.48 -0.69 -10.32
C ALA A 218 17.14 0.29 -11.30
N GLU A 219 17.61 -0.21 -12.45
CA GLU A 219 18.18 0.63 -13.51
C GLU A 219 17.14 1.58 -14.12
N LEU A 220 15.89 1.12 -14.32
CA LEU A 220 14.81 1.99 -14.81
C LEU A 220 14.49 3.10 -13.81
N VAL A 221 14.39 2.79 -12.52
CA VAL A 221 14.17 3.78 -11.44
C VAL A 221 15.26 4.83 -11.43
N LEU A 222 16.52 4.37 -11.40
CA LEU A 222 17.69 5.25 -11.34
C LEU A 222 17.74 6.20 -12.53
N ASN A 223 17.42 5.72 -13.74
CA ASN A 223 17.36 6.56 -14.93
C ASN A 223 16.19 7.55 -14.87
N ALA A 224 14.99 7.09 -14.49
CA ALA A 224 13.80 7.93 -14.39
C ALA A 224 14.00 9.05 -13.36
N SER A 225 14.57 8.75 -12.19
CA SER A 225 14.80 9.72 -11.12
C SER A 225 15.99 10.66 -11.40
N SER A 226 17.14 10.11 -11.79
CA SER A 226 18.40 10.87 -11.90
C SER A 226 18.53 11.65 -13.21
N HIS A 227 17.82 11.22 -14.25
CA HIS A 227 17.94 11.80 -15.59
C HIS A 227 16.59 12.19 -16.19
N GLY A 228 15.52 11.46 -15.88
CA GLY A 228 14.17 11.71 -16.39
C GLY A 228 13.38 12.74 -15.60
N GLY A 229 13.79 13.08 -14.37
CA GLY A 229 13.03 13.98 -13.49
C GLY A 229 11.70 13.40 -13.00
N ALA A 230 11.53 12.07 -13.08
CA ALA A 230 10.34 11.38 -12.61
C ALA A 230 10.17 11.60 -11.10
N ARG A 231 8.93 11.79 -10.65
CA ARG A 231 8.51 11.89 -9.24
C ARG A 231 7.77 10.63 -8.79
N TRP A 232 7.22 9.87 -9.73
CA TRP A 232 6.48 8.64 -9.49
C TRP A 232 6.91 7.55 -10.46
N CYS A 233 6.98 6.33 -9.93
CA CYS A 233 7.11 5.12 -10.72
C CYS A 233 6.08 4.09 -10.25
N SER A 234 5.74 3.17 -11.13
CA SER A 234 4.86 2.04 -10.83
C SER A 234 5.35 0.77 -11.50
N LEU A 235 5.33 -0.31 -10.75
CA LEU A 235 5.64 -1.64 -11.24
C LEU A 235 4.42 -2.54 -11.07
N ARG A 236 3.94 -3.08 -12.17
CA ARG A 236 2.85 -4.05 -12.20
C ARG A 236 3.36 -5.39 -12.69
N ILE A 237 3.10 -6.45 -11.92
CA ILE A 237 3.48 -7.82 -12.22
C ILE A 237 2.21 -8.64 -12.36
N GLU A 238 2.10 -9.35 -13.47
CA GLU A 238 1.06 -10.31 -13.79
C GLU A 238 1.71 -11.69 -14.04
N ASN A 239 0.92 -12.72 -14.33
CA ASN A 239 1.43 -14.09 -14.48
C ASN A 239 2.52 -14.26 -15.55
N ASP A 240 2.49 -13.45 -16.60
CA ASP A 240 3.31 -13.55 -17.80
C ASP A 240 3.81 -12.16 -18.27
N ARG A 241 3.70 -11.14 -17.41
CA ARG A 241 3.96 -9.76 -17.80
C ARG A 241 4.49 -8.94 -16.64
N VAL A 242 5.46 -8.08 -16.92
CA VAL A 242 5.93 -7.03 -16.03
C VAL A 242 5.81 -5.70 -16.75
N THR A 243 5.12 -4.74 -16.15
CA THR A 243 4.92 -3.40 -16.70
C THR A 243 5.50 -2.37 -15.74
N TYR A 244 6.47 -1.61 -16.20
CA TYR A 244 7.03 -0.47 -15.49
C TYR A 244 6.50 0.84 -16.08
N ARG A 245 6.18 1.80 -15.21
CA ARG A 245 5.73 3.15 -15.59
C ARG A 245 6.48 4.20 -14.81
N ASP A 246 6.71 5.35 -15.44
CA ASP A 246 7.21 6.56 -14.77
C ASP A 246 6.63 7.83 -15.40
N ASP A 247 6.58 8.92 -14.62
CA ASP A 247 6.11 10.25 -15.04
C ASP A 247 7.24 11.18 -15.51
N GLY A 248 8.43 10.63 -15.77
CA GLY A 248 9.60 11.38 -16.22
C GLY A 248 9.52 11.79 -17.69
N GLY A 249 10.56 12.50 -18.15
CA GLY A 249 10.74 12.87 -19.56
C GLY A 249 10.72 11.65 -20.49
N ALA A 250 10.29 11.85 -21.74
CA ALA A 250 10.17 10.76 -22.72
C ALA A 250 11.52 10.07 -22.96
N PHE A 251 11.58 8.79 -22.58
CA PHE A 251 12.80 8.01 -22.68
C PHE A 251 12.50 6.54 -22.95
N ASN A 252 13.00 6.01 -24.06
CA ASN A 252 12.90 4.60 -24.42
C ASN A 252 14.20 3.86 -24.03
N PRO A 253 14.22 3.07 -22.94
CA PRO A 253 15.42 2.33 -22.51
C PRO A 253 15.76 1.15 -23.41
N LEU A 254 14.82 0.70 -24.26
CA LEU A 254 14.99 -0.43 -25.17
C LEU A 254 15.65 -0.03 -26.49
N ASN A 255 15.64 1.26 -26.82
CA ASN A 255 16.22 1.75 -28.07
C ASN A 255 17.72 1.47 -28.15
N LYS A 256 18.18 1.10 -29.36
CA LYS A 256 19.60 1.04 -29.73
C LYS A 256 20.17 2.46 -29.87
N ALA A 257 20.25 3.25 -28.81
CA ALA A 257 20.82 4.59 -28.93
C ALA A 257 22.33 4.51 -29.24
N ARG A 258 22.72 5.02 -30.41
CA ARG A 258 24.11 5.32 -30.80
C ARG A 258 24.72 6.23 -29.73
N ARG A 259 25.86 5.82 -29.18
CA ARG A 259 26.67 6.67 -28.30
C ARG A 259 26.94 8.00 -29.02
N LYS A 260 26.42 9.13 -28.51
CA LYS A 260 26.81 10.45 -29.02
C LYS A 260 28.34 10.57 -28.88
N LYS A 261 29.05 10.90 -29.97
CA LYS A 261 30.49 11.19 -29.93
C LYS A 261 30.70 12.30 -28.89
N GLY A 262 31.48 12.02 -27.83
CA GLY A 262 31.80 12.99 -26.77
C GLY A 262 31.03 12.86 -25.45
N ALA A 263 30.14 11.87 -25.27
CA ALA A 263 29.49 11.64 -23.97
C ALA A 263 30.49 11.21 -22.87
N LYS A 264 30.45 11.88 -21.70
CA LYS A 264 31.32 11.62 -20.54
C LYS A 264 31.23 10.14 -20.10
N MET A 265 32.39 9.56 -19.78
CA MET A 265 32.53 8.19 -19.30
C MET A 265 31.72 8.02 -17.99
N GLY A 266 30.75 7.10 -17.96
CA GLY A 266 29.88 6.82 -16.80
C GLY A 266 28.38 7.06 -17.03
N THR A 267 27.99 7.81 -18.07
CA THR A 267 26.58 8.01 -18.42
C THR A 267 26.08 6.85 -19.31
N GLY A 268 25.22 5.98 -18.78
CA GLY A 268 24.49 4.96 -19.57
C GLY A 268 24.95 3.50 -19.47
N ALA A 269 25.49 3.05 -18.32
CA ALA A 269 25.85 1.63 -18.10
C ALA A 269 24.64 0.67 -17.93
N GLY A 270 23.49 1.17 -17.45
CA GLY A 270 22.27 0.40 -17.26
C GLY A 270 21.63 -0.11 -18.55
N ILE A 271 21.68 0.67 -19.64
CA ILE A 271 21.09 0.28 -20.94
C ILE A 271 21.77 -0.99 -21.50
N PRO A 272 23.12 -1.12 -21.51
CA PRO A 272 23.80 -2.38 -21.80
C PRO A 272 23.35 -3.57 -20.93
N PHE A 273 23.11 -3.36 -19.64
CA PHE A 273 22.67 -4.43 -18.72
C PHE A 273 21.26 -4.92 -19.04
N ILE A 274 20.29 -4.00 -19.21
CA ILE A 274 18.92 -4.34 -19.61
C ILE A 274 18.95 -5.18 -20.89
N ARG A 275 19.78 -4.80 -21.87
CA ARG A 275 19.94 -5.57 -23.12
C ARG A 275 20.53 -6.96 -22.91
N TYR A 276 21.53 -7.08 -22.02
CA TYR A 276 22.12 -8.37 -21.70
C TYR A 276 21.07 -9.34 -21.14
N VAL A 277 20.26 -8.87 -20.19
CA VAL A 277 19.17 -9.66 -19.63
C VAL A 277 18.14 -10.01 -20.72
N LEU A 278 17.70 -9.06 -21.53
CA LEU A 278 16.78 -9.34 -22.65
C LEU A 278 17.33 -10.37 -23.64
N GLN A 279 18.64 -10.37 -23.87
CA GLN A 279 19.30 -11.36 -24.72
C GLN A 279 19.37 -12.74 -24.06
N ALA A 280 19.57 -12.83 -22.74
CA ALA A 280 19.55 -14.08 -21.99
C ALA A 280 18.17 -14.77 -22.05
N TYR A 281 17.09 -14.00 -22.15
CA TYR A 281 15.72 -14.49 -22.35
C TYR A 281 15.26 -14.38 -23.82
N ALA A 282 16.17 -14.28 -24.79
CA ALA A 282 15.82 -14.15 -26.19
C ALA A 282 14.89 -15.29 -26.65
N GLY A 283 13.82 -14.93 -27.35
CA GLY A 283 12.80 -15.88 -27.78
C GLY A 283 11.78 -16.26 -26.70
N LYS A 284 11.99 -15.89 -25.43
CA LYS A 284 11.06 -16.10 -24.32
C LYS A 284 10.40 -14.81 -23.82
N ILE A 285 11.06 -13.67 -24.03
CA ILE A 285 10.59 -12.33 -23.64
C ILE A 285 10.40 -11.42 -24.86
N ARG A 286 9.36 -10.60 -24.81
CA ARG A 286 9.13 -9.46 -25.72
C ARG A 286 9.08 -8.20 -24.88
N ALA A 287 10.03 -7.28 -25.11
CA ALA A 287 10.05 -5.98 -24.48
C ALA A 287 9.47 -4.90 -25.42
N GLY A 288 8.64 -4.02 -24.89
CA GLY A 288 8.02 -2.91 -25.60
C GLY A 288 8.12 -1.60 -24.82
N TYR A 289 8.13 -0.48 -25.55
CA TYR A 289 8.03 0.87 -24.98
C TYR A 289 6.93 1.63 -25.69
N GLN A 290 6.13 2.34 -24.92
CA GLN A 290 5.19 3.34 -25.42
C GLN A 290 5.17 4.56 -24.48
N ARG A 291 4.73 5.69 -25.04
CA ARG A 291 4.36 6.86 -24.25
C ARG A 291 2.83 6.89 -24.14
N ASP A 292 2.32 6.83 -22.93
CA ASP A 292 0.88 6.92 -22.63
C ASP A 292 0.60 8.22 -21.88
N GLY A 293 0.08 9.22 -22.59
CA GLY A 293 -0.01 10.59 -22.10
C GLY A 293 1.37 11.15 -21.72
N ASP A 294 1.52 11.52 -20.45
CA ASP A 294 2.77 12.00 -19.86
C ASP A 294 3.63 10.88 -19.25
N ARG A 295 3.26 9.62 -19.41
CA ARG A 295 3.95 8.49 -18.77
C ARG A 295 4.76 7.67 -19.76
N ASN A 296 5.98 7.32 -19.38
CA ASN A 296 6.70 6.22 -20.01
C ASN A 296 6.05 4.90 -19.57
N VAL A 297 5.85 3.96 -20.50
CA VAL A 297 5.38 2.62 -20.20
C VAL A 297 6.32 1.62 -20.87
N ILE A 298 6.98 0.80 -20.05
CA ILE A 298 7.90 -0.25 -20.50
C ILE A 298 7.29 -1.58 -20.11
N GLU A 299 7.01 -2.43 -21.09
CA GLU A 299 6.39 -3.73 -20.89
C GLU A 299 7.38 -4.84 -21.22
N PHE A 300 7.41 -5.87 -20.38
CA PHE A 300 8.11 -7.12 -20.57
C PHE A 300 7.07 -8.25 -20.57
N ALA A 301 6.72 -8.76 -21.74
CA ALA A 301 5.78 -9.87 -21.90
C ALA A 301 6.53 -11.19 -22.12
N PHE A 302 6.10 -12.26 -21.47
CA PHE A 302 6.76 -13.56 -21.46
C PHE A 302 5.88 -14.62 -22.12
N GLN A 303 6.48 -15.58 -22.83
CA GLN A 303 5.72 -16.65 -23.49
C GLN A 303 5.16 -17.68 -22.50
N GLU A 304 5.79 -17.81 -21.35
CA GLU A 304 5.41 -18.72 -20.28
C GLU A 304 5.20 -17.92 -18.98
N ARG A 305 4.59 -18.58 -17.98
CA ARG A 305 4.43 -17.97 -16.66
C ARG A 305 5.78 -17.63 -16.04
N LEU A 306 5.86 -16.47 -15.41
CA LEU A 306 7.05 -15.98 -14.71
C LEU A 306 7.62 -17.00 -13.71
N ALA A 307 6.74 -17.72 -12.98
CA ALA A 307 7.12 -18.76 -12.02
C ALA A 307 7.65 -20.06 -12.65
N ALA A 308 7.30 -20.34 -13.91
CA ALA A 308 7.73 -21.53 -14.64
C ALA A 308 8.97 -21.28 -15.51
N LEU A 309 9.29 -20.00 -15.76
CA LEU A 309 10.38 -19.62 -16.65
C LEU A 309 11.74 -19.91 -16.00
N THR A 310 12.50 -20.82 -16.58
CA THR A 310 13.91 -21.06 -16.21
C THR A 310 14.83 -20.71 -17.37
N LEU A 311 16.01 -20.19 -17.05
CA LEU A 311 17.06 -20.01 -18.06
C LEU A 311 17.42 -21.38 -18.63
N ALA A 312 17.61 -21.47 -19.95
CA ALA A 312 18.25 -22.66 -20.50
C ALA A 312 19.64 -22.74 -19.85
N LYS A 313 19.88 -23.77 -19.02
CA LYS A 313 21.16 -24.01 -18.32
C LYS A 313 22.31 -23.92 -19.32
N ASN A 314 22.91 -22.74 -19.50
CA ASN A 314 24.18 -22.46 -20.20
C ASN A 314 24.56 -20.96 -20.28
N CYS A 315 24.08 -20.08 -19.38
CA CYS A 315 24.63 -18.73 -19.26
C CYS A 315 25.82 -18.75 -18.28
N LYS A 316 27.04 -18.88 -18.80
CA LYS A 316 28.27 -18.68 -18.00
C LYS A 316 28.50 -17.18 -17.83
N ILE A 317 28.30 -16.67 -16.61
CA ILE A 317 28.75 -15.33 -16.21
C ILE A 317 30.25 -15.42 -15.92
N TRP A 318 31.07 -14.78 -16.76
CA TRP A 318 32.50 -14.61 -16.47
C TRP A 318 32.71 -13.28 -15.74
N LEU A 319 32.89 -13.35 -14.42
CA LEU A 319 33.43 -12.24 -13.65
C LEU A 319 34.96 -12.22 -13.88
N ARG A 320 35.45 -11.26 -14.66
CA ARG A 320 36.90 -11.10 -14.83
C ARG A 320 37.46 -10.36 -13.61
N GLY A 321 37.84 -11.11 -12.57
CA GLY A 321 38.50 -10.55 -11.39
C GLY A 321 38.43 -11.40 -10.14
N SER A 322 38.91 -12.64 -10.18
CA SER A 322 39.30 -13.36 -8.96
C SER A 322 40.39 -14.35 -9.32
N THR A 323 41.65 -13.95 -9.16
CA THR A 323 42.72 -14.92 -8.99
C THR A 323 42.41 -15.74 -7.75
N CYS A 324 42.38 -17.06 -7.93
CA CYS A 324 42.32 -18.07 -6.91
C CYS A 324 43.35 -17.77 -5.80
N LEU A 325 42.89 -17.49 -4.57
CA LEU A 325 43.71 -17.62 -3.38
C LEU A 325 42.87 -18.24 -2.26
N ALA A 326 43.35 -19.40 -1.83
CA ALA A 326 42.81 -20.17 -0.74
C ALA A 326 42.85 -19.38 0.58
N GLY A 327 41.76 -19.47 1.36
CA GLY A 327 41.75 -19.26 2.80
C GLY A 327 41.90 -17.82 3.32
N ARG A 328 40.77 -17.15 3.61
CA ARG A 328 40.46 -16.45 4.89
C ARG A 328 39.11 -15.70 4.79
N SER A 329 38.58 -15.40 5.98
CA SER A 329 37.17 -15.10 6.31
C SER A 329 36.51 -13.89 5.65
N MET A 330 35.17 -13.97 5.59
CA MET A 330 34.25 -12.87 5.27
C MET A 330 34.55 -11.59 6.06
N SER A 331 34.84 -10.50 5.35
CA SER A 331 34.37 -9.15 5.67
C SER A 331 34.60 -8.19 4.51
N SER A 332 33.65 -7.28 4.35
CA SER A 332 33.64 -6.05 3.53
C SER A 332 32.83 -6.08 2.23
N MET A 333 31.94 -5.08 2.16
CA MET A 333 31.06 -4.73 1.06
C MET A 333 31.80 -4.69 -0.26
N SER A 334 31.30 -5.44 -1.23
CA SER A 334 31.78 -5.37 -2.61
C SER A 334 31.00 -4.28 -3.34
N HIS A 335 31.53 -3.06 -3.37
CA HIS A 335 31.08 -2.06 -4.35
C HIS A 335 31.45 -2.56 -5.74
N VAL A 336 30.45 -2.73 -6.61
CA VAL A 336 30.65 -3.06 -8.02
C VAL A 336 31.20 -1.83 -8.73
N VAL A 337 32.53 -1.72 -8.84
CA VAL A 337 33.20 -0.68 -9.63
C VAL A 337 33.53 -1.25 -11.01
N LEU A 338 32.74 -0.90 -12.02
CA LEU A 338 33.02 -1.24 -13.42
C LEU A 338 34.11 -0.33 -13.98
N ARG A 339 35.34 -0.83 -14.12
CA ARG A 339 36.38 -0.22 -14.98
C ARG A 339 36.65 -1.07 -16.21
N LYS A 340 36.72 -0.41 -17.36
CA LYS A 340 36.99 -1.00 -18.68
C LYS A 340 38.50 -1.26 -18.82
N LEU A 341 38.89 -2.44 -19.28
CA LEU A 341 40.24 -2.67 -19.80
C LEU A 341 40.25 -2.50 -21.33
N SER A 342 41.26 -1.77 -21.79
CA SER A 342 41.59 -1.44 -23.17
C SER A 342 42.32 -2.57 -23.89
N ALA A 343 42.19 -2.53 -25.23
CA ALA A 343 42.72 -3.40 -26.28
C ALA A 343 42.05 -4.79 -26.38
#